data_AF-A0A9E0IJD9-F1
#
_entry.id   AF-A0A9E0IJD9-F1
#
_cell.length_a   1.000
_cell.length_b   1.000
_cell.length_c   1.000
_cell.angle_alpha   90.00
_cell.angle_beta   90.00
_cell.angle_gamma   90.00
#
_symmetry.space_group_name_H-M   'P 1'
#
loop_
_entity.id
_entity.type
_entity.pdbx_description
1 polymer ?
#
loop_
_entity_poly.entity_id
_entity_poly.type
_entity_poly.pdbx_seq_one_letter_code
_entity_poly.pdbx_strand_id
1 'polypeptide(L)'
;MRRTFSAALAAVLTAAVALSSISPAFAQGEKKDDLEFEPDSAQATPPSKTLERAVKLYEKRDYPSASIELQKVLNGESGDDARNKQRAEFFMGKTLYYLNFYAGALAYFDRIVQAGAAHTYHGATLKWLAALSRVLPETSGILEKIGGYDAAALEDPIMAQVRDELYYLLGRHFYRRGADGDFEKAIELFQRVARDSEFFIKAKFFEGVTHVRKFEGKPAVEAFKEILVIGQERPKQYKAADIQMFNELATLQMARVFYSTQQFDTSIKYYERLEQSSPDWTKSLFEASWAYFMKNNNSKALGNIHTLNAPYFEDEFFPESVLLRAVIYFNYCLYDRAQEAVNDYDTKYKPLVANLEQLMAKYEDNAEFYEYIKKVMAGKAGLDDATQRLVMSVLTDRTLRKEFEWVEELQRELDALGKTDKAWQTTQVASEINQELTVQKSLADGNAGKVARDRVDRLVKELRRLRRDGTKIKVEVINAMAEKVADEELRRQRVVNEREEPIIIDDEHFMWKFNGEYWKDELGYYRFKIRSRCPKK
;
A
#
# COMPACT_ATOMS: atom_id res chain seq x y z
N MET A 1 35.11 -0.66 18.58
CA MET A 1 33.89 0.14 18.86
C MET A 1 33.27 0.85 17.64
N ARG A 2 34.01 1.25 16.59
CA ARG A 2 33.40 1.77 15.33
C ARG A 2 32.42 0.81 14.62
N ARG A 3 32.53 -0.50 14.84
CA ARG A 3 31.65 -1.52 14.22
C ARG A 3 30.33 -1.74 14.96
N THR A 4 30.23 -1.44 16.25
CA THR A 4 29.02 -1.70 17.05
C THR A 4 28.01 -0.55 16.94
N PHE A 5 28.48 0.69 16.75
CA PHE A 5 27.60 1.85 16.52
C PHE A 5 27.01 1.90 15.11
N SER A 6 27.77 1.55 14.06
CA SER A 6 27.24 1.42 12.69
C SER A 6 26.27 0.25 12.51
N ALA A 7 26.43 -0.84 13.27
CA ALA A 7 25.54 -2.00 13.18
C ALA A 7 24.16 -1.78 13.83
N ALA A 8 24.08 -0.91 14.85
CA ALA A 8 22.84 -0.67 15.59
C ALA A 8 21.84 0.25 14.85
N LEU A 9 22.31 1.12 13.94
CA LEU A 9 21.43 1.92 13.07
C LEU A 9 21.08 1.21 11.74
N ALA A 10 21.89 0.25 11.28
CA ALA A 10 21.70 -0.41 9.98
C ALA A 10 20.56 -1.47 9.96
N ALA A 11 19.90 -1.73 11.10
CA ALA A 11 18.99 -2.87 11.26
C ALA A 11 17.49 -2.53 11.18
N VAL A 12 17.08 -1.38 10.63
CA VAL A 12 15.66 -1.05 10.45
C VAL A 12 15.38 -0.58 9.03
N LEU A 13 15.07 -1.53 8.15
CA LEU A 13 14.36 -1.28 6.90
C LEU A 13 13.54 -2.53 6.58
N THR A 14 12.42 -2.67 7.28
CA THR A 14 11.34 -3.57 6.89
C THR A 14 10.04 -2.77 6.76
N ALA A 15 9.76 -2.46 5.49
CA ALA A 15 8.45 -2.38 4.84
C ALA A 15 7.37 -1.44 5.42
N ALA A 16 7.25 -0.27 4.79
CA ALA A 16 5.96 0.26 4.36
C ALA A 16 6.10 0.72 2.89
N VAL A 17 5.57 -0.09 1.98
CA VAL A 17 5.47 0.24 0.55
C VAL A 17 4.24 1.11 0.39
N ALA A 18 4.41 2.43 0.55
CA ALA A 18 3.56 3.41 -0.09
C ALA A 18 3.83 3.34 -1.59
N LEU A 19 2.78 3.52 -2.36
CA LEU A 19 2.66 3.06 -3.72
C LEU A 19 1.70 4.14 -4.29
N SER A 20 1.99 4.80 -5.41
CA SER A 20 1.25 5.98 -5.90
C SER A 20 0.28 5.64 -7.04
N SER A 21 -0.92 6.23 -7.07
CA SER A 21 -2.04 5.84 -7.95
C SER A 21 -2.13 6.66 -9.24
N ILE A 22 -2.49 6.01 -10.35
CA ILE A 22 -3.21 6.61 -11.48
C ILE A 22 -4.60 5.95 -11.54
N SER A 23 -5.65 6.77 -11.51
CA SER A 23 -7.05 6.33 -11.65
C SER A 23 -7.38 6.05 -13.13
N PRO A 24 -8.01 4.91 -13.49
CA PRO A 24 -8.64 4.78 -14.79
C PRO A 24 -10.08 5.29 -14.72
N ALA A 25 -10.42 6.26 -15.58
CA ALA A 25 -11.80 6.54 -15.94
C ALA A 25 -12.34 5.35 -16.75
N PHE A 26 -13.37 4.69 -16.24
CA PHE A 26 -14.02 3.58 -16.94
C PHE A 26 -14.98 4.13 -18.00
N ALA A 27 -14.63 3.88 -19.27
CA ALA A 27 -15.55 3.99 -20.39
C ALA A 27 -16.50 2.79 -20.37
N GLN A 28 -17.81 3.06 -20.27
CA GLN A 28 -18.86 2.08 -20.49
C GLN A 28 -18.92 1.72 -21.98
N GLY A 29 -18.36 0.57 -22.33
CA GLY A 29 -18.60 -0.08 -23.62
C GLY A 29 -19.36 -1.38 -23.38
N GLU A 30 -20.56 -1.49 -23.97
CA GLU A 30 -21.37 -2.71 -23.96
C GLU A 30 -20.55 -3.89 -24.51
N LYS A 31 -20.13 -4.80 -23.62
CA LYS A 31 -19.75 -6.16 -23.97
C LYS A 31 -20.89 -7.09 -23.59
N LYS A 32 -21.20 -8.05 -24.45
CA LYS A 32 -22.09 -9.19 -24.15
C LYS A 32 -21.63 -9.85 -22.83
N ASP A 33 -22.58 -10.11 -21.93
CA ASP A 33 -22.35 -10.77 -20.65
C ASP A 33 -21.91 -12.24 -20.86
N ASP A 34 -20.61 -12.47 -20.95
CA ASP A 34 -20.00 -13.82 -21.03
C ASP A 34 -20.02 -14.55 -19.65
N LEU A 35 -20.81 -14.07 -18.68
CA LEU A 35 -20.94 -14.60 -17.32
C LEU A 35 -22.16 -15.53 -17.12
N GLU A 36 -22.88 -15.87 -18.19
CA GLU A 36 -24.01 -16.81 -18.13
C GLU A 36 -23.57 -18.26 -18.26
N PHE A 37 -23.57 -18.99 -17.15
CA PHE A 37 -23.52 -20.45 -17.17
C PHE A 37 -24.23 -21.05 -15.95
N GLU A 38 -25.02 -22.09 -16.17
CA GLU A 38 -25.57 -22.96 -15.11
C GLU A 38 -24.77 -24.27 -15.13
N PRO A 39 -24.22 -24.73 -13.98
CA PRO A 39 -23.59 -26.04 -13.91
C PRO A 39 -24.59 -27.13 -14.26
N ASP A 40 -24.22 -27.98 -15.22
CA ASP A 40 -25.04 -29.09 -15.66
C ASP A 40 -24.92 -30.27 -14.68
N SER A 41 -26.08 -30.85 -14.35
CA SER A 41 -26.32 -32.14 -13.67
C SER A 41 -26.39 -32.22 -12.12
N ALA A 42 -27.61 -32.49 -11.60
CA ALA A 42 -28.01 -33.75 -10.95
C ALA A 42 -29.45 -33.62 -10.37
N GLN A 43 -30.33 -34.58 -10.69
CA GLN A 43 -31.73 -34.76 -10.24
C GLN A 43 -32.24 -33.74 -9.20
N ALA A 44 -32.65 -32.55 -9.65
CA ALA A 44 -33.51 -31.67 -8.88
C ALA A 44 -34.96 -32.07 -9.13
N THR A 45 -35.83 -31.94 -8.13
CA THR A 45 -37.26 -31.87 -8.47
C THR A 45 -37.49 -30.67 -9.40
N PRO A 46 -38.44 -30.74 -10.35
CA PRO A 46 -38.70 -29.62 -11.25
C PRO A 46 -38.85 -28.33 -10.45
N PRO A 47 -38.21 -27.22 -10.88
CA PRO A 47 -38.31 -25.95 -10.18
C PRO A 47 -39.77 -25.51 -10.04
N SER A 48 -40.10 -24.85 -8.93
CA SER A 48 -41.43 -24.26 -8.80
C SER A 48 -41.68 -23.23 -9.91
N LYS A 49 -42.96 -22.95 -10.18
CA LYS A 49 -43.35 -21.87 -11.11
C LYS A 49 -42.79 -20.51 -10.67
N THR A 50 -42.59 -20.32 -9.37
CA THR A 50 -41.98 -19.10 -8.80
C THR A 50 -40.52 -19.00 -9.21
N LEU A 51 -39.74 -20.08 -9.05
CA LEU A 51 -38.33 -20.11 -9.45
C LEU A 51 -38.17 -19.98 -10.98
N GLU A 52 -38.99 -20.68 -11.77
CA GLU A 52 -38.98 -20.53 -13.22
C GLU A 52 -39.29 -19.09 -13.67
N ARG A 53 -40.28 -18.45 -13.01
CA ARG A 53 -40.62 -17.06 -13.27
C ARG A 53 -39.45 -16.14 -12.91
N ALA A 54 -38.82 -16.38 -11.76
CA ALA A 54 -37.68 -15.59 -11.29
C ALA A 54 -36.51 -15.62 -12.28
N VAL A 55 -36.14 -16.82 -12.77
CA VAL A 55 -35.09 -16.98 -13.78
C VAL A 55 -35.47 -16.30 -15.10
N LYS A 56 -36.72 -16.44 -15.57
CA LYS A 56 -37.20 -15.73 -16.76
C LYS A 56 -37.16 -14.19 -16.62
N LEU A 57 -37.44 -13.66 -15.43
CA LEU A 57 -37.34 -12.22 -15.15
C LEU A 57 -35.88 -11.76 -15.17
N TYR A 58 -34.99 -12.57 -14.60
CA TYR A 58 -33.54 -12.33 -14.65
C TYR A 58 -33.02 -12.29 -16.10
N GLU A 59 -33.38 -13.27 -16.93
CA GLU A 59 -33.01 -13.32 -18.36
C GLU A 59 -33.55 -12.12 -19.14
N LYS A 60 -34.73 -11.61 -18.76
CA LYS A 60 -35.33 -10.38 -19.31
C LYS A 60 -34.71 -9.10 -18.76
N ARG A 61 -33.71 -9.19 -17.87
CA ARG A 61 -33.07 -8.07 -17.18
C ARG A 61 -34.01 -7.25 -16.29
N ASP A 62 -35.15 -7.83 -15.90
CA ASP A 62 -36.04 -7.28 -14.88
C ASP A 62 -35.55 -7.75 -13.50
N TYR A 63 -34.38 -7.25 -13.12
CA TYR A 63 -33.71 -7.62 -11.87
C TYR A 63 -34.52 -7.27 -10.61
N PRO A 64 -35.24 -6.13 -10.51
CA PRO A 64 -36.08 -5.85 -9.35
C PRO A 64 -37.20 -6.89 -9.17
N SER A 65 -37.89 -7.27 -10.25
CA SER A 65 -38.94 -8.29 -10.16
C SER A 65 -38.36 -9.69 -9.92
N ALA A 66 -37.22 -9.99 -10.55
CA ALA A 66 -36.51 -11.25 -10.33
C ALA A 66 -36.13 -11.40 -8.85
N SER A 67 -35.56 -10.36 -8.21
CA SER A 67 -35.17 -10.42 -6.81
C SER A 67 -36.36 -10.72 -5.89
N ILE A 68 -37.53 -10.13 -6.15
CA ILE A 68 -38.74 -10.39 -5.36
C ILE A 68 -39.16 -11.86 -5.46
N GLU A 69 -39.18 -12.44 -6.66
CA GLU A 69 -39.58 -13.84 -6.85
C GLU A 69 -38.51 -14.82 -6.29
N LEU A 70 -37.22 -14.49 -6.42
CA LEU A 70 -36.13 -15.26 -5.80
C LEU A 70 -36.25 -15.27 -4.27
N GLN A 71 -36.59 -14.14 -3.66
CA GLN A 71 -36.77 -14.05 -2.20
C GLN A 71 -37.85 -15.00 -1.70
N LYS A 72 -38.98 -15.11 -2.41
CA LYS A 72 -40.07 -16.05 -2.06
C LYS A 72 -39.56 -17.50 -2.03
N VAL A 73 -38.70 -17.87 -2.98
CA VAL A 73 -38.08 -19.19 -3.03
C VAL A 73 -37.16 -19.41 -1.84
N LEU A 74 -36.32 -18.42 -1.52
CA LEU A 74 -35.40 -18.48 -0.37
C LEU A 74 -36.14 -18.58 0.97
N ASN A 75 -37.23 -17.83 1.13
CA ASN A 75 -38.12 -17.89 2.30
C ASN A 75 -38.87 -19.23 2.41
N GLY A 76 -38.87 -20.06 1.36
CA GLY A 76 -39.58 -21.33 1.32
C GLY A 76 -41.08 -21.23 0.99
N GLU A 77 -41.54 -20.08 0.51
CA GLU A 77 -42.94 -19.85 0.15
C GLU A 77 -43.36 -20.62 -1.11
N SER A 78 -42.40 -20.99 -1.95
CA SER A 78 -42.62 -21.71 -3.22
C SER A 78 -42.65 -23.24 -3.08
N GLY A 79 -42.31 -23.78 -1.90
CA GLY A 79 -42.18 -25.23 -1.68
C GLY A 79 -40.99 -25.89 -2.38
N ASP A 80 -40.03 -25.10 -2.87
CA ASP A 80 -38.81 -25.62 -3.52
C ASP A 80 -37.92 -26.40 -2.54
N ASP A 81 -37.29 -27.46 -3.07
CA ASP A 81 -36.28 -28.25 -2.35
C ASP A 81 -34.99 -27.46 -2.10
N ALA A 82 -34.07 -28.04 -1.32
CA ALA A 82 -32.81 -27.39 -0.97
C ALA A 82 -31.95 -27.03 -2.19
N ARG A 83 -31.98 -27.80 -3.28
CA ARG A 83 -31.17 -27.54 -4.48
C ARG A 83 -31.74 -26.37 -5.28
N ASN A 84 -33.06 -26.30 -5.41
CA ASN A 84 -33.74 -25.16 -6.02
C ASN A 84 -33.58 -23.88 -5.19
N LYS A 85 -33.50 -23.98 -3.86
CA LYS A 85 -33.11 -22.85 -3.01
C LYS A 85 -31.66 -22.40 -3.24
N GLN A 86 -30.71 -23.32 -3.38
CA GLN A 86 -29.32 -22.99 -3.76
C GLN A 86 -29.25 -22.29 -5.13
N ARG A 87 -30.09 -22.70 -6.10
CA ARG A 87 -30.24 -22.00 -7.38
C ARG A 87 -30.76 -20.59 -7.17
N ALA A 88 -31.82 -20.42 -6.38
CA ALA A 88 -32.35 -19.10 -6.07
C ALA A 88 -31.30 -18.20 -5.39
N GLU A 89 -30.49 -18.75 -4.49
CA GLU A 89 -29.43 -18.02 -3.78
C GLU A 89 -28.35 -17.51 -4.74
N PHE A 90 -27.89 -18.38 -5.65
CA PHE A 90 -26.93 -18.00 -6.68
C PHE A 90 -27.48 -16.92 -7.62
N PHE A 91 -28.72 -17.09 -8.10
CA PHE A 91 -29.37 -16.09 -8.94
C PHE A 91 -29.64 -14.79 -8.19
N MET A 92 -29.86 -14.82 -6.88
CA MET A 92 -30.02 -13.60 -6.08
C MET A 92 -28.71 -12.81 -6.06
N GLY A 93 -27.57 -13.45 -5.77
CA GLY A 93 -26.26 -12.79 -5.84
C GLY A 93 -25.99 -12.15 -7.21
N LYS A 94 -26.30 -12.87 -8.29
CA LYS A 94 -26.22 -12.33 -9.67
C LYS A 94 -27.14 -11.12 -9.86
N THR A 95 -28.40 -11.23 -9.43
CA THR A 95 -29.41 -10.17 -9.58
C THR A 95 -28.98 -8.90 -8.87
N LEU A 96 -28.43 -9.01 -7.65
CA LEU A 96 -27.91 -7.87 -6.90
C LEU A 96 -26.68 -7.24 -7.56
N TYR A 97 -25.81 -8.06 -8.18
CA TYR A 97 -24.67 -7.54 -8.95
C TYR A 97 -25.14 -6.63 -10.09
N TYR A 98 -26.14 -7.05 -10.88
CA TYR A 98 -26.68 -6.23 -11.97
C TYR A 98 -27.51 -5.03 -11.50
N LEU A 99 -28.07 -5.08 -10.28
CA LEU A 99 -28.66 -3.92 -9.62
C LEU A 99 -27.61 -2.94 -9.06
N ASN A 100 -26.31 -3.25 -9.19
CA ASN A 100 -25.20 -2.52 -8.59
C ASN A 100 -25.26 -2.45 -7.06
N PHE A 101 -25.80 -3.48 -6.42
CA PHE A 101 -25.64 -3.75 -5.00
C PHE A 101 -24.52 -4.78 -4.83
N TYR A 102 -23.27 -4.37 -5.01
CA TYR A 102 -22.09 -5.24 -5.03
C TYR A 102 -21.75 -5.81 -3.66
N ALA A 103 -21.87 -5.03 -2.59
CA ALA A 103 -21.74 -5.50 -1.20
C ALA A 103 -22.88 -6.48 -0.86
N GLY A 104 -24.11 -6.16 -1.29
CA GLY A 104 -25.24 -7.08 -1.19
C GLY A 104 -25.00 -8.40 -1.95
N ALA A 105 -24.51 -8.32 -3.19
CA ALA A 105 -24.14 -9.48 -3.99
C ALA A 105 -23.04 -10.31 -3.32
N LEU A 106 -22.00 -9.65 -2.80
CA LEU A 106 -20.91 -10.30 -2.07
C LEU A 106 -21.43 -11.05 -0.85
N ALA A 107 -22.39 -10.52 -0.10
CA ALA A 107 -22.97 -11.20 1.06
C ALA A 107 -23.67 -12.51 0.66
N TYR A 108 -24.41 -12.52 -0.46
CA TYR A 108 -25.02 -13.74 -0.99
C TYR A 108 -23.98 -14.74 -1.50
N PHE A 109 -22.96 -14.28 -2.22
CA PHE A 109 -21.89 -15.15 -2.67
C PHE A 109 -21.06 -15.70 -1.50
N ASP A 110 -20.84 -14.94 -0.42
CA ASP A 110 -20.14 -15.42 0.78
C ASP A 110 -20.88 -16.60 1.42
N ARG A 111 -22.21 -16.60 1.48
CA ARG A 111 -22.99 -17.76 1.96
C ARG A 111 -22.68 -19.03 1.15
N ILE A 112 -22.57 -18.88 -0.17
CA ILE A 112 -22.21 -19.97 -1.08
C ILE A 112 -20.76 -20.44 -0.82
N VAL A 113 -19.83 -19.51 -0.60
CA VAL A 113 -18.43 -19.82 -0.25
C VAL A 113 -18.36 -20.58 1.07
N GLN A 114 -19.06 -20.13 2.11
CA GLN A 114 -19.08 -20.79 3.43
C GLN A 114 -19.67 -22.20 3.37
N ALA A 115 -20.67 -22.43 2.49
CA ALA A 115 -21.25 -23.75 2.29
C ALA A 115 -20.29 -24.71 1.54
N GLY A 116 -19.28 -24.19 0.83
CA GLY A 116 -18.27 -24.99 0.15
C GLY A 116 -18.87 -25.97 -0.87
N ALA A 117 -18.28 -27.16 -0.98
CA ALA A 117 -18.73 -28.20 -1.91
C ALA A 117 -20.17 -28.72 -1.66
N ALA A 118 -20.80 -28.39 -0.52
CA ALA A 118 -22.20 -28.72 -0.27
C ALA A 118 -23.18 -27.82 -1.06
N HIS A 119 -22.70 -26.68 -1.58
CA HIS A 119 -23.49 -25.80 -2.43
C HIS A 119 -23.21 -26.06 -3.92
N THR A 120 -24.26 -26.39 -4.68
CA THR A 120 -24.18 -26.76 -6.11
C THR A 120 -23.46 -25.70 -6.95
N TYR A 121 -23.66 -24.43 -6.62
CA TYR A 121 -23.06 -23.29 -7.34
C TYR A 121 -21.72 -22.82 -6.77
N HIS A 122 -21.10 -23.55 -5.84
CA HIS A 122 -19.84 -23.13 -5.22
C HIS A 122 -18.77 -22.81 -6.27
N GLY A 123 -18.49 -23.72 -7.21
CA GLY A 123 -17.53 -23.48 -8.28
C GLY A 123 -17.90 -22.27 -9.15
N ALA A 124 -19.16 -22.17 -9.57
CA ALA A 124 -19.64 -21.08 -10.43
C ALA A 124 -19.52 -19.69 -9.78
N THR A 125 -19.67 -19.61 -8.45
CA THR A 125 -19.51 -18.36 -7.68
C THR A 125 -18.12 -17.74 -7.84
N LEU A 126 -17.08 -18.52 -8.09
CA LEU A 126 -15.71 -18.00 -8.20
C LEU A 126 -15.55 -16.97 -9.34
N LYS A 127 -16.27 -17.15 -10.46
CA LYS A 127 -16.32 -16.14 -11.55
C LYS A 127 -16.92 -14.82 -11.08
N TRP A 128 -17.95 -14.88 -10.24
CA TRP A 128 -18.62 -13.71 -9.70
C TRP A 128 -17.76 -13.00 -8.66
N LEU A 129 -16.98 -13.74 -7.88
CA LEU A 129 -15.97 -13.15 -6.99
C LEU A 129 -14.87 -12.43 -7.78
N ALA A 130 -14.41 -12.99 -8.90
CA ALA A 130 -13.50 -12.29 -9.81
C ALA A 130 -14.13 -11.00 -10.35
N ALA A 131 -15.38 -11.07 -10.83
CA ALA A 131 -16.11 -9.89 -11.32
C ALA A 131 -16.29 -8.82 -10.23
N LEU A 132 -16.61 -9.22 -9.01
CA LEU A 132 -16.72 -8.33 -7.84
C LEU A 132 -15.38 -7.71 -7.47
N SER A 133 -14.26 -8.44 -7.59
CA SER A 133 -12.93 -7.90 -7.28
C SER A 133 -12.50 -6.73 -8.16
N ARG A 134 -13.16 -6.53 -9.31
CA ARG A 134 -12.93 -5.41 -10.24
C ARG A 134 -13.64 -4.13 -9.82
N VAL A 135 -14.68 -4.23 -8.99
CA VAL A 135 -15.53 -3.10 -8.56
C VAL A 135 -15.44 -2.85 -7.05
N LEU A 136 -15.18 -3.89 -6.26
CA LEU A 136 -15.02 -3.80 -4.82
C LEU A 136 -13.54 -3.62 -4.45
N PRO A 137 -13.22 -2.76 -3.46
CA PRO A 137 -11.87 -2.65 -2.94
C PRO A 137 -11.45 -3.94 -2.21
N GLU A 138 -10.15 -4.21 -2.14
CA GLU A 138 -9.59 -5.42 -1.47
C GLU A 138 -10.00 -5.54 0.02
N THR A 139 -10.37 -4.43 0.65
CA THR A 139 -10.82 -4.31 2.05
C THR A 139 -12.25 -4.79 2.27
N SER A 140 -13.03 -5.01 1.21
CA SER A 140 -14.35 -5.68 1.25
C SER A 140 -14.30 -7.13 1.77
N GLY A 141 -13.11 -7.72 1.88
CA GLY A 141 -12.94 -9.14 2.23
C GLY A 141 -12.98 -10.08 1.02
N ILE A 142 -13.03 -9.55 -0.21
CA ILE A 142 -13.15 -10.34 -1.43
C ILE A 142 -12.02 -11.35 -1.61
N LEU A 143 -10.78 -11.00 -1.22
CA LEU A 143 -9.63 -11.89 -1.31
C LEU A 143 -9.75 -13.07 -0.35
N GLU A 144 -10.30 -12.85 0.84
CA GLU A 144 -10.58 -13.89 1.83
C GLU A 144 -11.64 -14.86 1.32
N LYS A 145 -12.60 -14.39 0.50
CA LYS A 145 -13.65 -15.24 -0.08
C LYS A 145 -13.09 -16.11 -1.22
N ILE A 146 -12.27 -15.50 -2.08
CA ILE A 146 -11.52 -16.23 -3.12
C ILE A 146 -10.56 -17.25 -2.48
N GLY A 147 -9.95 -16.90 -1.35
CA GLY A 147 -9.09 -17.78 -0.57
C GLY A 147 -9.78 -19.01 0.03
N GLY A 148 -11.12 -19.07 0.01
CA GLY A 148 -11.90 -20.26 0.38
C GLY A 148 -11.87 -21.38 -0.65
N TYR A 149 -11.33 -21.13 -1.85
CA TYR A 149 -11.24 -22.10 -2.94
C TYR A 149 -9.86 -22.74 -3.02
N ASP A 150 -9.84 -24.02 -3.38
CA ASP A 150 -8.59 -24.71 -3.74
C ASP A 150 -8.10 -24.27 -5.12
N ALA A 151 -6.77 -24.22 -5.31
CA ALA A 151 -6.15 -23.84 -6.58
C ALA A 151 -6.61 -24.73 -7.75
N ALA A 152 -6.97 -26.00 -7.50
CA ALA A 152 -7.50 -26.90 -8.52
C ALA A 152 -8.84 -26.43 -9.09
N ALA A 153 -9.64 -25.65 -8.35
CA ALA A 153 -10.91 -25.12 -8.84
C ALA A 153 -10.71 -24.11 -9.99
N LEU A 154 -9.52 -23.51 -10.11
CA LEU A 154 -9.20 -22.55 -11.18
C LEU A 154 -8.92 -23.25 -12.52
N GLU A 155 -8.65 -24.55 -12.49
CA GLU A 155 -8.38 -25.35 -13.69
C GLU A 155 -9.64 -25.74 -14.45
N ASP A 156 -10.82 -25.58 -13.83
CA ASP A 156 -12.10 -25.84 -14.48
C ASP A 156 -12.19 -25.06 -15.81
N PRO A 157 -12.59 -25.70 -16.93
CA PRO A 157 -12.76 -25.04 -18.22
C PRO A 157 -13.63 -23.79 -18.16
N ILE A 158 -14.61 -23.77 -17.24
CA ILE A 158 -15.48 -22.62 -17.00
C ILE A 158 -14.62 -21.40 -16.64
N MET A 159 -13.56 -21.54 -15.85
CA MET A 159 -12.71 -20.44 -15.38
C MET A 159 -11.75 -19.90 -16.44
N ALA A 160 -11.66 -20.49 -17.64
CA ALA A 160 -10.63 -20.16 -18.62
C ALA A 160 -10.44 -18.65 -18.90
N GLN A 161 -11.54 -17.88 -18.96
CA GLN A 161 -11.49 -16.44 -19.23
C GLN A 161 -10.97 -15.58 -18.07
N VAL A 162 -11.05 -16.07 -16.83
CA VAL A 162 -10.68 -15.34 -15.60
C VAL A 162 -9.58 -16.05 -14.82
N ARG A 163 -9.01 -17.14 -15.36
CA ARG A 163 -8.07 -18.01 -14.66
C ARG A 163 -6.83 -17.26 -14.17
N ASP A 164 -6.22 -16.46 -15.04
CA ASP A 164 -5.02 -15.68 -14.70
C ASP A 164 -5.31 -14.60 -13.64
N GLU A 165 -6.48 -13.96 -13.72
CA GLU A 165 -6.95 -13.03 -12.70
C GLU A 165 -7.13 -13.75 -11.36
N LEU A 166 -7.74 -14.94 -11.36
CA LEU A 166 -7.94 -15.75 -10.16
C LEU A 166 -6.63 -16.24 -9.56
N TYR A 167 -5.64 -16.66 -10.36
CA TYR A 167 -4.31 -16.98 -9.84
C TYR A 167 -3.66 -15.77 -9.17
N TYR A 168 -3.75 -14.60 -9.80
CA TYR A 168 -3.25 -13.36 -9.21
C TYR A 168 -3.97 -13.04 -7.88
N LEU A 169 -5.30 -13.09 -7.83
CA LEU A 169 -6.08 -12.78 -6.64
C LEU A 169 -5.85 -13.79 -5.50
N LEU A 170 -5.80 -15.08 -5.81
CA LEU A 170 -5.50 -16.12 -4.83
C LEU A 170 -4.06 -16.03 -4.32
N GLY A 171 -3.10 -15.71 -5.20
CA GLY A 171 -1.72 -15.42 -4.80
C GLY A 171 -1.65 -14.21 -3.87
N ARG A 172 -2.42 -13.15 -4.15
CA ARG A 172 -2.55 -11.97 -3.28
C ARG A 172 -3.13 -12.31 -1.91
N HIS A 173 -4.09 -13.23 -1.84
CA HIS A 173 -4.64 -13.73 -0.56
C HIS A 173 -3.54 -14.35 0.31
N PHE A 174 -2.79 -15.33 -0.24
CA PHE A 174 -1.71 -16.00 0.49
C PHE A 174 -0.58 -15.02 0.87
N TYR A 175 -0.20 -14.11 -0.02
CA TYR A 175 0.78 -13.06 0.28
C TYR A 175 0.35 -12.19 1.47
N ARG A 176 -0.94 -11.81 1.54
CA ARG A 176 -1.47 -10.99 2.64
C ARG A 176 -1.45 -11.74 3.97
N ARG A 177 -1.83 -13.01 3.97
CA ARG A 177 -1.86 -13.87 5.16
C ARG A 177 -0.46 -14.08 5.74
N GLY A 178 0.52 -14.33 4.87
CA GLY A 178 1.95 -14.16 5.15
C GLY A 178 2.54 -15.06 6.24
N ALA A 179 1.96 -16.25 6.46
CA ALA A 179 2.67 -17.33 7.16
C ALA A 179 3.72 -17.97 6.22
N ASP A 180 4.74 -18.65 6.76
CA ASP A 180 5.85 -19.19 5.95
C ASP A 180 5.33 -19.99 4.75
N GLY A 181 4.51 -21.02 4.97
CA GLY A 181 3.92 -21.85 3.90
C GLY A 181 2.93 -21.15 2.96
N ASP A 182 2.54 -19.92 3.26
CA ASP A 182 1.71 -19.11 2.35
C ASP A 182 2.56 -18.41 1.29
N PHE A 183 3.82 -18.11 1.58
CA PHE A 183 4.67 -17.46 0.59
C PHE A 183 5.03 -18.38 -0.56
N GLU A 184 5.29 -19.67 -0.32
CA GLU A 184 5.48 -20.63 -1.42
C GLU A 184 4.22 -20.72 -2.28
N LYS A 185 3.05 -20.86 -1.67
CA LYS A 185 1.77 -20.90 -2.40
C LYS A 185 1.54 -19.64 -3.22
N ALA A 186 1.83 -18.46 -2.64
CA ALA A 186 1.70 -17.20 -3.35
C ALA A 186 2.62 -17.15 -4.58
N ILE A 187 3.89 -17.54 -4.43
CA ILE A 187 4.87 -17.61 -5.53
C ILE A 187 4.39 -18.56 -6.63
N GLU A 188 3.97 -19.79 -6.27
CA GLU A 188 3.46 -20.78 -7.22
C GLU A 188 2.27 -20.25 -8.02
N LEU A 189 1.33 -19.57 -7.34
CA LEU A 189 0.15 -18.98 -7.99
C LEU A 189 0.53 -17.81 -8.91
N PHE A 190 1.42 -16.91 -8.48
CA PHE A 190 1.88 -15.83 -9.34
C PHE A 190 2.61 -16.33 -10.58
N GLN A 191 3.36 -17.43 -10.47
CA GLN A 191 4.08 -18.06 -11.59
C GLN A 191 3.15 -18.75 -12.59
N ARG A 192 1.91 -19.09 -12.21
CA ARG A 192 0.91 -19.66 -13.13
C ARG A 192 0.23 -18.62 -14.02
N VAL A 193 0.35 -17.33 -13.69
CA VAL A 193 -0.20 -16.26 -14.52
C VAL A 193 0.57 -16.20 -15.83
N ALA A 194 -0.13 -16.36 -16.96
CA ALA A 194 0.50 -16.37 -18.28
C ALA A 194 1.06 -15.00 -18.69
N ARG A 195 2.18 -14.95 -19.42
CA ARG A 195 2.85 -13.69 -19.82
C ARG A 195 1.96 -12.80 -20.69
N ASP A 196 1.07 -13.37 -21.50
CA ASP A 196 0.14 -12.64 -22.34
C ASP A 196 -1.03 -12.01 -21.56
N SER A 197 -1.28 -12.46 -20.32
CA SER A 197 -2.31 -11.91 -19.44
C SER A 197 -1.99 -10.50 -18.95
N GLU A 198 -2.99 -9.61 -18.88
CA GLU A 198 -2.82 -8.27 -18.31
C GLU A 198 -2.40 -8.27 -16.83
N PHE A 199 -2.61 -9.40 -16.12
CA PHE A 199 -2.24 -9.59 -14.73
C PHE A 199 -0.79 -9.99 -14.53
N PHE A 200 -0.05 -10.37 -15.59
CA PHE A 200 1.30 -10.89 -15.47
C PHE A 200 2.26 -9.93 -14.76
N ILE A 201 2.29 -8.65 -15.18
CA ILE A 201 3.19 -7.66 -14.58
C ILE A 201 2.91 -7.46 -13.08
N LYS A 202 1.63 -7.53 -12.68
CA LYS A 202 1.19 -7.46 -11.29
C LYS A 202 1.65 -8.70 -10.53
N ALA A 203 1.39 -9.89 -11.07
CA ALA A 203 1.78 -11.16 -10.49
C ALA A 203 3.31 -11.25 -10.32
N LYS A 204 4.08 -10.87 -11.35
CA LYS A 204 5.55 -10.86 -11.31
C LYS A 204 6.10 -9.90 -10.26
N PHE A 205 5.47 -8.73 -10.08
CA PHE A 205 5.84 -7.81 -9.01
C PHE A 205 5.59 -8.44 -7.64
N PHE A 206 4.43 -9.08 -7.45
CA PHE A 206 4.10 -9.75 -6.21
C PHE A 206 4.97 -10.98 -5.92
N GLU A 207 5.36 -11.76 -6.94
CA GLU A 207 6.38 -12.81 -6.83
C GLU A 207 7.69 -12.23 -6.30
N GLY A 208 8.18 -11.14 -6.89
CA GLY A 208 9.41 -10.46 -6.47
C GLY A 208 9.35 -9.98 -5.02
N VAL A 209 8.29 -9.29 -4.60
CA VAL A 209 8.18 -8.84 -3.20
C VAL A 209 7.94 -9.98 -2.22
N THR A 210 7.35 -11.10 -2.67
CA THR A 210 7.22 -12.30 -1.85
C THR A 210 8.61 -12.90 -1.57
N HIS A 211 9.46 -13.03 -2.58
CA HIS A 211 10.86 -13.43 -2.38
C HIS A 211 11.62 -12.48 -1.45
N VAL A 212 11.39 -11.17 -1.53
CA VAL A 212 11.98 -10.19 -0.58
C VAL A 212 11.55 -10.49 0.86
N ARG A 213 10.27 -10.79 1.11
CA ARG A 213 9.78 -11.14 2.46
C ARG A 213 10.38 -12.45 2.99
N LYS A 214 10.75 -13.36 2.09
CA LYS A 214 11.49 -14.59 2.40
C LYS A 214 13.01 -14.41 2.53
N PHE A 215 13.52 -13.18 2.40
CA PHE A 215 14.96 -12.87 2.36
C PHE A 215 15.71 -13.53 1.17
N GLU A 216 15.00 -13.84 0.10
CA GLU A 216 15.52 -14.49 -1.11
C GLU A 216 15.89 -13.44 -2.18
N GLY A 217 17.06 -12.81 -2.02
CA GLY A 217 17.46 -11.67 -2.87
C GLY A 217 17.65 -12.00 -4.35
N LYS A 218 18.22 -13.17 -4.69
CA LYS A 218 18.46 -13.55 -6.10
C LYS A 218 17.13 -13.78 -6.86
N PRO A 219 16.21 -14.64 -6.40
CA PRO A 219 14.90 -14.80 -7.04
C PRO A 219 14.11 -13.49 -7.14
N ALA A 220 14.16 -12.64 -6.10
CA ALA A 220 13.51 -11.33 -6.14
C ALA A 220 14.04 -10.46 -7.28
N VAL A 221 15.36 -10.38 -7.45
CA VAL A 221 16.02 -9.63 -8.52
C VAL A 221 15.63 -10.17 -9.90
N GLU A 222 15.57 -11.49 -10.09
CA GLU A 222 15.14 -12.06 -11.38
C GLU A 222 13.69 -11.73 -11.70
N ALA A 223 12.79 -11.75 -10.71
CA ALA A 223 11.40 -11.35 -10.92
C ALA A 223 11.27 -9.86 -11.29
N PHE A 224 12.01 -8.98 -10.62
CA PHE A 224 11.99 -7.55 -10.95
C PHE A 224 12.65 -7.23 -12.30
N LYS A 225 13.71 -7.95 -12.69
CA LYS A 225 14.34 -7.80 -14.01
C LYS A 225 13.35 -8.05 -15.14
N GLU A 226 12.49 -9.04 -15.01
CA GLU A 226 11.44 -9.33 -15.99
C GLU A 226 10.51 -8.13 -16.21
N ILE A 227 10.15 -7.43 -15.14
CA ILE A 227 9.34 -6.20 -15.20
C ILE A 227 10.12 -5.06 -15.90
N LEU A 228 11.43 -4.98 -15.68
CA LEU A 228 12.26 -3.99 -16.38
C LEU A 228 12.35 -4.27 -17.88
N VAL A 229 12.44 -5.54 -18.28
CA VAL A 229 12.38 -5.95 -19.69
C VAL A 229 11.04 -5.53 -20.31
N ILE A 230 9.91 -5.82 -19.64
CA ILE A 230 8.59 -5.36 -20.08
C ILE A 230 8.52 -3.83 -20.20
N GLY A 231 9.16 -3.10 -19.28
CA GLY A 231 9.27 -1.64 -19.33
C GLY A 231 10.01 -1.10 -20.55
N GLN A 232 10.99 -1.84 -21.05
CA GLN A 232 11.73 -1.51 -22.27
C GLN A 232 10.96 -1.91 -23.53
N GLU A 233 10.38 -3.11 -23.56
CA GLU A 233 9.64 -3.63 -24.71
C GLU A 233 8.29 -2.93 -24.93
N ARG A 234 7.66 -2.46 -23.83
CA ARG A 234 6.33 -1.83 -23.80
C ARG A 234 5.27 -2.57 -24.64
N PRO A 235 5.04 -3.87 -24.38
CA PRO A 235 4.17 -4.67 -25.21
C PRO A 235 2.69 -4.28 -25.01
N LYS A 236 1.90 -4.34 -26.08
CA LYS A 236 0.55 -3.72 -26.16
C LYS A 236 -0.49 -4.33 -25.22
N GLN A 237 -0.29 -5.55 -24.73
CA GLN A 237 -1.22 -6.21 -23.82
C GLN A 237 -1.27 -5.58 -22.42
N TYR A 238 -0.23 -4.82 -22.02
CA TYR A 238 -0.24 -4.12 -20.74
C TYR A 238 -0.56 -2.64 -20.93
N LYS A 239 -1.26 -2.07 -19.96
CA LYS A 239 -1.54 -0.63 -19.92
C LYS A 239 -0.24 0.13 -19.71
N ALA A 240 -0.02 1.21 -20.47
CA ALA A 240 1.20 2.03 -20.35
C ALA A 240 1.41 2.57 -18.93
N ALA A 241 0.33 2.95 -18.24
CA ALA A 241 0.37 3.38 -16.84
C ALA A 241 0.83 2.26 -15.90
N ASP A 242 0.36 1.02 -16.10
CA ASP A 242 0.78 -0.14 -15.31
C ASP A 242 2.27 -0.45 -15.58
N ILE A 243 2.71 -0.41 -16.84
CA ILE A 243 4.12 -0.60 -17.19
C ILE A 243 5.00 0.41 -16.45
N GLN A 244 4.67 1.71 -16.56
CA GLN A 244 5.46 2.77 -15.91
C GLN A 244 5.50 2.56 -14.39
N MET A 245 4.32 2.38 -13.78
CA MET A 245 4.20 2.19 -12.33
C MET A 245 5.03 0.98 -11.85
N PHE A 246 4.83 -0.20 -12.44
CA PHE A 246 5.55 -1.40 -12.01
C PHE A 246 7.04 -1.37 -12.34
N ASN A 247 7.47 -0.66 -13.39
CA ASN A 247 8.89 -0.46 -13.68
C ASN A 247 9.59 0.38 -12.60
N GLU A 248 8.98 1.50 -12.18
CA GLU A 248 9.51 2.35 -11.10
C GLU A 248 9.58 1.58 -9.78
N LEU A 249 8.52 0.83 -9.45
CA LEU A 249 8.47 0.03 -8.23
C LEU A 249 9.48 -1.10 -8.24
N ALA A 250 9.61 -1.83 -9.36
CA ALA A 250 10.61 -2.88 -9.50
C ALA A 250 12.02 -2.30 -9.34
N THR A 251 12.30 -1.14 -9.95
CA THR A 251 13.58 -0.42 -9.82
C THR A 251 13.88 -0.08 -8.36
N LEU A 252 12.90 0.48 -7.63
CA LEU A 252 13.04 0.81 -6.22
C LEU A 252 13.25 -0.44 -5.34
N GLN A 253 12.50 -1.51 -5.58
CA GLN A 253 12.65 -2.76 -4.84
C GLN A 253 14.01 -3.43 -5.10
N MET A 254 14.52 -3.38 -6.33
CA MET A 254 15.87 -3.85 -6.65
C MET A 254 16.93 -3.04 -5.88
N ALA A 255 16.80 -1.71 -5.82
CA ALA A 255 17.71 -0.86 -5.06
C ALA A 255 17.79 -1.28 -3.58
N ARG A 256 16.65 -1.59 -2.95
CA ARG A 256 16.57 -2.09 -1.57
C ARG A 256 17.19 -3.47 -1.39
N VAL A 257 17.00 -4.39 -2.34
CA VAL A 257 17.64 -5.72 -2.30
C VAL A 257 19.16 -5.61 -2.44
N PHE A 258 19.66 -4.73 -3.30
CA PHE A 258 21.09 -4.48 -3.40
C PHE A 258 21.65 -3.80 -2.14
N TYR A 259 20.88 -2.90 -1.52
CA TYR A 259 21.26 -2.29 -0.24
C TYR A 259 21.39 -3.34 0.86
N SER A 260 20.37 -4.20 1.03
CA SER A 260 20.36 -5.21 2.09
C SER A 260 21.47 -6.27 1.93
N THR A 261 21.91 -6.51 0.68
CA THR A 261 23.05 -7.39 0.37
C THR A 261 24.40 -6.65 0.34
N GLN A 262 24.46 -5.41 0.83
CA GLN A 262 25.65 -4.55 0.91
C GLN A 262 26.30 -4.21 -0.45
N GLN A 263 25.58 -4.40 -1.55
CA GLN A 263 25.98 -4.01 -2.89
C GLN A 263 25.63 -2.53 -3.12
N PHE A 264 26.24 -1.64 -2.33
CA PHE A 264 25.85 -0.23 -2.26
C PHE A 264 26.02 0.51 -3.60
N ASP A 265 27.06 0.23 -4.38
CA ASP A 265 27.24 0.87 -5.69
C ASP A 265 26.10 0.52 -6.66
N THR A 266 25.68 -0.76 -6.68
CA THR A 266 24.54 -1.20 -7.49
C THR A 266 23.24 -0.61 -6.94
N SER A 267 23.06 -0.60 -5.62
CA SER A 267 21.90 0.00 -4.96
C SER A 267 21.71 1.47 -5.34
N ILE A 268 22.78 2.27 -5.29
CA ILE A 268 22.79 3.68 -5.70
C ILE A 268 22.36 3.81 -7.17
N LYS A 269 22.94 3.02 -8.07
CA LYS A 269 22.57 3.04 -9.50
C LYS A 269 21.08 2.80 -9.73
N TYR A 270 20.43 1.97 -8.92
CA TYR A 270 18.98 1.74 -9.04
C TYR A 270 18.15 2.85 -8.39
N TYR A 271 18.56 3.38 -7.24
CA TYR A 271 17.86 4.53 -6.65
C TYR A 271 17.89 5.76 -7.57
N GLU A 272 19.03 6.04 -8.21
CA GLU A 272 19.20 7.20 -9.10
C GLU A 272 18.51 7.07 -10.46
N ARG A 273 17.94 5.90 -10.77
CA ARG A 273 17.14 5.71 -11.99
C ARG A 273 15.74 6.30 -11.89
N LEU A 274 15.23 6.54 -10.69
CA LEU A 274 13.92 7.16 -10.55
C LEU A 274 14.03 8.64 -10.94
N GLU A 275 13.17 9.07 -11.85
CA GLU A 275 13.10 10.46 -12.30
C GLU A 275 12.43 11.35 -11.25
N GLN A 276 12.70 12.66 -11.26
CA GLN A 276 12.11 13.64 -10.34
C GLN A 276 10.57 13.69 -10.38
N SER A 277 9.96 13.29 -11.51
CA SER A 277 8.51 13.19 -11.66
C SER A 277 7.92 11.95 -11.01
N SER A 278 8.73 10.96 -10.64
CA SER A 278 8.25 9.77 -9.95
C SER A 278 7.74 10.14 -8.56
N PRO A 279 6.55 9.67 -8.15
CA PRO A 279 6.05 9.88 -6.79
C PRO A 279 6.93 9.24 -5.71
N ASP A 280 7.81 8.30 -6.08
CA ASP A 280 8.73 7.62 -5.16
C ASP A 280 10.14 8.23 -5.20
N TRP A 281 10.35 9.34 -5.91
CA TRP A 281 11.67 9.93 -6.12
C TRP A 281 12.35 10.42 -4.83
N THR A 282 11.63 11.19 -4.01
CA THR A 282 12.12 11.69 -2.71
C THR A 282 12.47 10.55 -1.76
N LYS A 283 11.63 9.51 -1.73
CA LYS A 283 11.90 8.29 -0.97
C LYS A 283 13.16 7.58 -1.47
N SER A 284 13.31 7.46 -2.79
CA SER A 284 14.52 6.94 -3.42
C SER A 284 15.76 7.76 -3.03
N LEU A 285 15.64 9.09 -3.03
CA LEU A 285 16.72 10.01 -2.67
C LEU A 285 17.14 9.88 -1.20
N PHE A 286 16.17 9.71 -0.30
CA PHE A 286 16.41 9.43 1.12
C PHE A 286 17.11 8.09 1.31
N GLU A 287 16.60 7.02 0.71
CA GLU A 287 17.20 5.68 0.82
C GLU A 287 18.60 5.61 0.16
N ALA A 288 18.81 6.33 -0.95
CA ALA A 288 20.14 6.50 -1.54
C ALA A 288 21.11 7.21 -0.60
N SER A 289 20.64 8.14 0.24
CA SER A 289 21.49 8.85 1.21
C SER A 289 22.15 7.89 2.20
N TRP A 290 21.44 6.84 2.61
CA TRP A 290 22.01 5.77 3.42
C TRP A 290 23.07 4.96 2.66
N ALA A 291 22.82 4.61 1.41
CA ALA A 291 23.81 3.91 0.59
C ALA A 291 25.08 4.76 0.37
N TYR A 292 24.91 6.05 0.12
CA TYR A 292 26.00 7.02 0.02
C TYR A 292 26.80 7.16 1.32
N PHE A 293 26.11 7.24 2.45
CA PHE A 293 26.72 7.23 3.78
C PHE A 293 27.58 5.98 4.00
N MET A 294 27.05 4.79 3.68
CA MET A 294 27.79 3.52 3.78
C MET A 294 29.03 3.47 2.88
N LYS A 295 29.02 4.20 1.77
CA LYS A 295 30.15 4.37 0.85
C LYS A 295 31.13 5.48 1.26
N ASN A 296 30.90 6.18 2.37
CA ASN A 296 31.65 7.38 2.77
C ASN A 296 31.61 8.52 1.73
N ASN A 297 30.53 8.61 0.96
CA ASN A 297 30.25 9.77 0.10
C ASN A 297 29.24 10.68 0.82
N ASN A 298 29.70 11.32 1.89
CA ASN A 298 28.81 12.06 2.79
C ASN A 298 28.41 13.42 2.20
N SER A 299 29.24 14.00 1.32
CA SER A 299 28.91 15.19 0.54
C SER A 299 27.61 15.01 -0.24
N LYS A 300 27.46 13.86 -0.93
CA LYS A 300 26.22 13.52 -1.64
C LYS A 300 25.07 13.21 -0.70
N ALA A 301 25.30 12.41 0.36
CA ALA A 301 24.26 12.10 1.33
C ALA A 301 23.68 13.38 1.98
N LEU A 302 24.54 14.33 2.38
CA LEU A 302 24.12 15.62 2.92
C LEU A 302 23.41 16.50 1.87
N GLY A 303 23.83 16.45 0.61
CA GLY A 303 23.16 17.15 -0.50
C GLY A 303 21.75 16.63 -0.74
N ASN A 304 21.56 15.31 -0.71
CA ASN A 304 20.25 14.67 -0.78
C ASN A 304 19.38 15.08 0.42
N ILE A 305 19.90 15.05 1.65
CA ILE A 305 19.18 15.52 2.85
C ILE A 305 18.79 16.99 2.71
N HIS A 306 19.65 17.83 2.12
CA HIS A 306 19.32 19.23 1.85
C HIS A 306 18.16 19.38 0.86
N THR A 307 18.14 18.56 -0.20
CA THR A 307 16.98 18.49 -1.13
C THR A 307 15.70 18.09 -0.40
N LEU A 308 15.73 17.04 0.42
CA LEU A 308 14.55 16.55 1.15
C LEU A 308 13.97 17.55 2.16
N ASN A 309 14.73 18.59 2.50
CA ASN A 309 14.30 19.66 3.41
C ASN A 309 14.02 20.97 2.65
N ALA A 310 13.93 20.94 1.32
CA ALA A 310 13.54 22.10 0.51
C ALA A 310 12.04 22.42 0.68
N PRO A 311 11.63 23.69 0.50
CA PRO A 311 10.21 24.09 0.59
C PRO A 311 9.26 23.34 -0.36
N TYR A 312 9.79 22.79 -1.46
CA TYR A 312 9.02 21.96 -2.39
C TYR A 312 8.47 20.66 -1.77
N PHE A 313 9.04 20.20 -0.65
CA PHE A 313 8.70 18.93 -0.01
C PHE A 313 8.12 19.13 1.39
N GLU A 314 7.49 20.28 1.67
CA GLU A 314 6.87 20.53 2.99
C GLU A 314 5.74 19.55 3.35
N ASP A 315 5.14 18.90 2.35
CA ASP A 315 4.13 17.86 2.52
C ASP A 315 4.71 16.44 2.65
N GLU A 316 6.03 16.30 2.49
CA GLU A 316 6.74 15.02 2.58
C GLU A 316 7.69 15.00 3.79
N PHE A 317 7.47 14.04 4.68
CA PHE A 317 8.14 14.04 5.98
C PHE A 317 9.27 13.01 6.03
N PHE A 318 10.50 13.50 6.10
CA PHE A 318 11.71 12.68 6.33
C PHE A 318 12.40 13.04 7.65
N PRO A 319 11.75 12.83 8.81
CA PRO A 319 12.30 13.20 10.12
C PRO A 319 13.64 12.52 10.43
N GLU A 320 13.84 11.30 9.92
CA GLU A 320 15.09 10.54 10.08
C GLU A 320 16.27 11.18 9.31
N SER A 321 16.02 11.94 8.24
CA SER A 321 17.08 12.63 7.48
C SER A 321 17.90 13.58 8.34
N VAL A 322 17.26 14.21 9.33
CA VAL A 322 17.91 15.11 10.28
C VAL A 322 18.86 14.35 11.20
N LEU A 323 18.51 13.12 11.60
CA LEU A 323 19.39 12.28 12.41
C LEU A 323 20.56 11.72 11.60
N LEU A 324 20.32 11.30 10.35
CA LEU A 324 21.41 10.88 9.46
C LEU A 324 22.43 12.01 9.28
N ARG A 325 21.96 13.26 9.11
CA ARG A 325 22.82 14.45 9.08
C ARG A 325 23.63 14.61 10.38
N ALA A 326 23.01 14.42 11.54
CA ALA A 326 23.70 14.49 12.83
C ALA A 326 24.79 13.40 12.96
N VAL A 327 24.50 12.16 12.53
CA VAL A 327 25.47 11.05 12.51
C VAL A 327 26.63 11.34 11.57
N ILE A 328 26.37 11.90 10.39
CA ILE A 328 27.42 12.33 9.46
C ILE A 328 28.33 13.38 10.12
N TYR A 329 27.75 14.43 10.71
CA TYR A 329 28.54 15.45 11.40
C TYR A 329 29.36 14.89 12.57
N PHE A 330 28.78 13.97 13.35
CA PHE A 330 29.49 13.27 14.41
C PHE A 330 30.69 12.47 13.87
N ASN A 331 30.52 11.72 12.77
CA ASN A 331 31.60 10.96 12.13
C ASN A 331 32.73 11.85 11.60
N TYR A 332 32.42 13.11 11.28
CA TYR A 332 33.39 14.14 10.87
C TYR A 332 33.96 14.94 12.04
N CYS A 333 33.62 14.57 13.29
CA CYS A 333 33.99 15.26 14.52
C CYS A 333 33.54 16.74 14.55
N LEU A 334 32.45 17.05 13.84
CA LEU A 334 31.76 18.34 13.83
C LEU A 334 30.67 18.33 14.91
N TYR A 335 31.08 18.25 16.17
CA TYR A 335 30.19 17.99 17.30
C TYR A 335 29.13 19.09 17.50
N ASP A 336 29.48 20.37 17.33
CA ASP A 336 28.52 21.47 17.43
C ASP A 336 27.40 21.34 16.39
N ARG A 337 27.76 21.04 15.13
CA ARG A 337 26.79 20.82 14.05
C ARG A 337 25.95 19.57 14.25
N ALA A 338 26.53 18.51 14.81
CA ALA A 338 25.79 17.31 15.18
C ALA A 338 24.73 17.65 16.24
N GLN A 339 25.10 18.43 17.26
CA GLN A 339 24.21 18.88 18.32
C GLN A 339 23.10 19.81 17.78
N GLU A 340 23.43 20.76 16.91
CA GLU A 340 22.48 21.62 16.20
C GLU A 340 21.47 20.80 15.42
N ALA A 341 21.91 19.81 14.64
CA ALA A 341 21.01 18.96 13.87
C ALA A 341 20.01 18.21 14.77
N VAL A 342 20.42 17.71 15.94
CA VAL A 342 19.46 17.08 16.87
C VAL A 342 18.54 18.12 17.52
N ASN A 343 19.02 19.33 17.80
CA ASN A 343 18.18 20.41 18.33
C ASN A 343 17.12 20.88 17.32
N ASP A 344 17.45 20.90 16.02
CA ASP A 344 16.49 21.15 14.94
C ASP A 344 15.35 20.13 14.97
N TYR A 345 15.68 18.85 15.17
CA TYR A 345 14.70 17.79 15.29
C TYR A 345 13.73 18.06 16.45
N ASP A 346 14.25 18.38 17.63
CA ASP A 346 13.43 18.66 18.81
C ASP A 346 12.53 19.88 18.58
N THR A 347 13.04 20.92 17.93
CA THR A 347 12.29 22.14 17.63
C THR A 347 11.14 21.88 16.66
N LYS A 348 11.36 21.06 15.63
CA LYS A 348 10.36 20.77 14.59
C LYS A 348 9.33 19.73 15.04
N TYR A 349 9.77 18.59 15.59
CA TYR A 349 8.91 17.41 15.74
C TYR A 349 8.35 17.21 17.15
N LYS A 350 8.99 17.72 18.20
CA LYS A 350 8.47 17.60 19.57
C LYS A 350 7.06 18.20 19.75
N PRO A 351 6.74 19.43 19.26
CA PRO A 351 5.38 19.97 19.39
C PRO A 351 4.37 19.14 18.59
N LEU A 352 4.75 18.66 17.40
CA LEU A 352 3.88 17.85 16.55
C LEU A 352 3.49 16.53 17.23
N VAL A 353 4.44 15.86 17.91
CA VAL A 353 4.15 14.65 18.70
C VAL A 353 3.10 14.91 19.77
N ALA A 354 3.20 16.03 20.50
CA ALA A 354 2.21 16.39 21.51
C ALA A 354 0.82 16.66 20.90
N ASN A 355 0.77 17.36 19.77
CA ASN A 355 -0.48 17.63 19.04
C ASN A 355 -1.17 16.34 18.56
N LEU A 356 -0.41 15.41 17.99
CA LEU A 356 -0.93 14.11 17.53
C LEU A 356 -1.47 13.26 18.69
N GLU A 357 -0.79 13.26 19.83
CA GLU A 357 -1.25 12.56 21.03
C GLU A 357 -2.56 13.14 21.57
N GLN A 358 -2.67 14.47 21.64
CA GLN A 358 -3.89 15.15 22.05
C GLN A 358 -5.05 14.86 21.09
N LEU A 359 -4.78 14.84 19.78
CA LEU A 359 -5.74 14.50 18.74
C LEU A 359 -6.28 13.08 18.94
N MET A 360 -5.40 12.08 19.12
CA MET A 360 -5.82 10.69 19.35
C MET A 360 -6.56 10.50 20.67
N ALA A 361 -6.21 11.25 21.72
CA ALA A 361 -6.88 11.19 23.02
C ALA A 361 -8.28 11.82 23.03
N LYS A 362 -8.54 12.79 22.14
CA LYS A 362 -9.82 13.50 22.08
C LYS A 362 -10.96 12.65 21.51
N TYR A 363 -10.65 11.73 20.62
CA TYR A 363 -11.62 10.86 19.95
C TYR A 363 -11.26 9.43 20.33
N GLU A 364 -11.93 8.82 21.31
CA GLU A 364 -11.63 7.46 21.77
C GLU A 364 -12.32 6.40 20.89
N ASP A 365 -13.54 6.69 20.43
CA ASP A 365 -14.26 5.82 19.50
C ASP A 365 -13.65 5.87 18.10
N ASN A 366 -13.59 4.72 17.43
CA ASN A 366 -12.98 4.63 16.10
C ASN A 366 -13.89 5.21 15.01
N ALA A 367 -15.20 5.04 15.09
CA ALA A 367 -16.10 5.63 14.10
C ALA A 367 -16.09 7.17 14.22
N GLU A 368 -16.06 7.71 15.44
CA GLU A 368 -15.86 9.16 15.66
C GLU A 368 -14.50 9.65 15.14
N PHE A 369 -13.44 8.87 15.35
CA PHE A 369 -12.12 9.17 14.80
C PHE A 369 -12.14 9.20 13.28
N TYR A 370 -12.80 8.25 12.62
CA TYR A 370 -12.97 8.25 11.17
C TYR A 370 -13.67 9.52 10.67
N GLU A 371 -14.78 9.91 11.30
CA GLU A 371 -15.49 11.16 10.95
C GLU A 371 -14.61 12.40 11.12
N TYR A 372 -13.76 12.42 12.15
CA TYR A 372 -12.77 13.47 12.32
C TYR A 372 -11.70 13.47 11.22
N ILE A 373 -11.19 12.29 10.85
CA ILE A 373 -10.19 12.14 9.78
C ILE A 373 -10.73 12.64 8.43
N LYS A 374 -12.01 12.42 8.11
CA LYS A 374 -12.62 13.05 6.92
C LYS A 374 -12.56 14.58 6.97
N LYS A 375 -12.77 15.19 8.15
CA LYS A 375 -12.62 16.65 8.32
C LYS A 375 -11.17 17.08 8.15
N VAL A 376 -10.20 16.29 8.61
CA VAL A 376 -8.77 16.54 8.39
C VAL A 376 -8.48 16.53 6.88
N MET A 377 -8.89 15.49 6.16
CA MET A 377 -8.70 15.38 4.71
C MET A 377 -9.36 16.51 3.93
N ALA A 378 -10.50 17.01 4.41
CA ALA A 378 -11.20 18.15 3.82
C ALA A 378 -10.61 19.52 4.21
N GLY A 379 -9.55 19.58 5.03
CA GLY A 379 -8.97 20.84 5.53
C GLY A 379 -9.88 21.61 6.50
N LYS A 380 -10.87 20.93 7.11
CA LYS A 380 -11.91 21.52 7.97
C LYS A 380 -11.76 21.14 9.46
N ALA A 381 -10.64 20.53 9.83
CA ALA A 381 -10.38 20.08 11.20
C ALA A 381 -9.88 21.17 12.15
N GLY A 382 -9.46 22.34 11.63
CA GLY A 382 -8.92 23.43 12.43
C GLY A 382 -7.56 23.13 13.07
N LEU A 383 -6.76 22.26 12.44
CA LEU A 383 -5.38 21.99 12.83
C LEU A 383 -4.46 23.10 12.33
N ASP A 384 -3.35 23.35 13.04
CA ASP A 384 -2.27 24.19 12.50
C ASP A 384 -1.64 23.54 11.26
N ASP A 385 -1.08 24.37 10.36
CA ASP A 385 -0.59 23.91 9.06
C ASP A 385 0.46 22.79 9.14
N ALA A 386 1.31 22.79 10.17
CA ALA A 386 2.34 21.77 10.33
C ALA A 386 1.74 20.43 10.78
N THR A 387 0.84 20.45 11.76
CA THR A 387 0.10 19.25 12.19
C THR A 387 -0.79 18.71 11.07
N GLN A 388 -1.49 19.59 10.35
CA GLN A 388 -2.35 19.23 9.22
C GLN A 388 -1.57 18.47 8.14
N ARG A 389 -0.43 19.03 7.69
CA ARG A 389 0.43 18.39 6.69
C ARG A 389 1.00 17.05 7.18
N LEU A 390 1.47 17.01 8.43
CA LEU A 390 2.02 15.79 9.02
C LEU A 390 0.98 14.67 9.08
N VAL A 391 -0.25 14.97 9.51
CA VAL A 391 -1.32 13.97 9.54
C VAL A 391 -1.68 13.53 8.11
N MET A 392 -1.81 14.46 7.17
CA MET A 392 -2.10 14.13 5.76
C MET A 392 -1.04 13.22 5.11
N SER A 393 0.22 13.36 5.51
CA SER A 393 1.32 12.50 5.01
C SER A 393 1.12 11.01 5.32
N VAL A 394 0.42 10.68 6.43
CA VAL A 394 0.14 9.28 6.81
C VAL A 394 -1.26 8.82 6.48
N LEU A 395 -2.19 9.76 6.21
CA LEU A 395 -3.57 9.44 5.83
C LEU A 395 -3.73 9.16 4.33
N THR A 396 -2.80 9.61 3.50
CA THR A 396 -2.82 9.36 2.05
C THR A 396 -2.31 7.98 1.65
N ASP A 397 -1.94 7.15 2.64
CA ASP A 397 -1.49 5.76 2.50
C ASP A 397 -2.51 4.88 1.74
N ARG A 398 -2.00 4.00 0.87
CA ARG A 398 -2.87 3.13 0.03
C ARG A 398 -3.76 2.20 0.83
N THR A 399 -3.27 1.63 1.94
CA THR A 399 -4.07 0.70 2.73
C THR A 399 -5.24 1.45 3.33
N LEU A 400 -5.01 2.63 3.91
CA LEU A 400 -6.08 3.44 4.47
C LEU A 400 -7.07 3.91 3.40
N ARG A 401 -6.59 4.32 2.23
CA ARG A 401 -7.45 4.71 1.13
C ARG A 401 -8.42 3.61 0.73
N LYS A 402 -7.96 2.35 0.67
CA LYS A 402 -8.84 1.20 0.37
C LYS A 402 -9.90 0.99 1.45
N GLU A 403 -9.58 1.23 2.73
CA GLU A 403 -10.60 1.17 3.79
C GLU A 403 -11.67 2.25 3.57
N PHE A 404 -11.28 3.45 3.15
CA PHE A 404 -12.22 4.53 2.84
C PHE A 404 -13.05 4.24 1.59
N GLU A 405 -12.44 3.71 0.54
CA GLU A 405 -13.14 3.26 -0.67
C GLU A 405 -14.24 2.23 -0.33
N TRP A 406 -14.00 1.35 0.65
CA TRP A 406 -15.02 0.38 1.09
C TRP A 406 -16.18 1.06 1.83
N VAL A 407 -15.88 2.00 2.72
CA VAL A 407 -16.89 2.78 3.42
C VAL A 407 -17.74 3.61 2.44
N GLU A 408 -17.10 4.23 1.46
CA GLU A 408 -17.75 5.02 0.41
C GLU A 408 -18.64 4.15 -0.49
N GLU A 409 -18.19 2.94 -0.82
CA GLU A 409 -18.95 1.98 -1.60
C GLU A 409 -20.23 1.51 -0.89
N LEU A 410 -20.12 1.20 0.41
CA LEU A 410 -21.29 0.88 1.24
C LEU A 410 -22.27 2.05 1.34
N GLN A 411 -21.75 3.28 1.47
CA GLN A 411 -22.59 4.48 1.46
C GLN A 411 -23.27 4.69 0.09
N ARG A 412 -22.55 4.45 -1.01
CA ARG A 412 -23.11 4.51 -2.36
C ARG A 412 -24.30 3.57 -2.51
N GLU A 413 -24.21 2.34 -2.00
CA GLU A 413 -25.31 1.38 -2.06
C GLU A 413 -26.51 1.78 -1.20
N LEU A 414 -26.29 2.28 0.02
CA LEU A 414 -27.36 2.82 0.86
C LEU A 414 -28.07 4.00 0.17
N ASP A 415 -27.32 4.90 -0.45
CA ASP A 415 -27.88 6.04 -1.19
C ASP A 415 -28.61 5.58 -2.46
N ALA A 416 -28.11 4.55 -3.14
CA ALA A 416 -28.75 3.95 -4.31
C ALA A 416 -30.08 3.29 -3.93
N LEU A 417 -30.12 2.59 -2.79
CA LEU A 417 -31.32 1.96 -2.25
C LEU A 417 -32.44 3.00 -2.06
N GLY A 418 -32.13 4.15 -1.45
CA GLY A 418 -33.08 5.25 -1.26
C GLY A 418 -33.60 5.89 -2.55
N LYS A 419 -32.94 5.63 -3.70
CA LYS A 419 -33.30 6.15 -5.04
C LYS A 419 -34.00 5.12 -5.92
N THR A 420 -34.15 3.88 -5.48
CA THR A 420 -34.86 2.83 -6.22
C THR A 420 -36.37 3.11 -6.32
N ASP A 421 -37.08 2.33 -7.15
CA ASP A 421 -38.54 2.44 -7.25
C ASP A 421 -39.23 2.24 -5.89
N LYS A 422 -40.25 3.06 -5.60
CA LYS A 422 -40.93 3.05 -4.30
C LYS A 422 -41.62 1.71 -4.00
N ALA A 423 -42.13 1.00 -5.00
CA ALA A 423 -42.73 -0.31 -4.77
C ALA A 423 -41.64 -1.31 -4.37
N TRP A 424 -40.48 -1.28 -5.02
CA TRP A 424 -39.36 -2.15 -4.67
C TRP A 424 -38.79 -1.85 -3.28
N GLN A 425 -38.71 -0.58 -2.87
CA GLN A 425 -38.26 -0.17 -1.52
C GLN A 425 -39.10 -0.78 -0.39
N THR A 426 -40.39 -1.06 -0.64
CA THR A 426 -41.28 -1.68 0.36
C THR A 426 -41.16 -3.19 0.44
N THR A 427 -40.33 -3.81 -0.40
CA THR A 427 -40.15 -5.26 -0.43
C THR A 427 -39.23 -5.74 0.70
N GLN A 428 -39.37 -7.01 1.06
CA GLN A 428 -38.46 -7.65 2.01
C GLN A 428 -37.00 -7.61 1.52
N VAL A 429 -36.76 -7.75 0.21
CA VAL A 429 -35.42 -7.68 -0.39
C VAL A 429 -34.74 -6.36 -0.05
N ALA A 430 -35.42 -5.24 -0.29
CA ALA A 430 -34.90 -3.91 0.04
C ALA A 430 -34.62 -3.76 1.54
N SER A 431 -35.51 -4.28 2.39
CA SER A 431 -35.31 -4.28 3.85
C SER A 431 -34.08 -5.08 4.29
N GLU A 432 -33.86 -6.28 3.73
CA GLU A 432 -32.72 -7.13 4.05
C GLU A 432 -31.40 -6.51 3.57
N ILE A 433 -31.39 -5.94 2.35
CA ILE A 433 -30.22 -5.21 1.83
C ILE A 433 -29.91 -4.02 2.72
N ASN A 434 -30.91 -3.22 3.11
CA ASN A 434 -30.71 -2.08 4.00
C ASN A 434 -30.06 -2.50 5.32
N GLN A 435 -30.56 -3.58 5.93
CA GLN A 435 -30.05 -4.09 7.19
C GLN A 435 -28.60 -4.58 7.05
N GLU A 436 -28.31 -5.39 6.04
CA GLU A 436 -26.96 -5.89 5.76
C GLU A 436 -25.96 -4.75 5.53
N LEU A 437 -26.30 -3.82 4.63
CA LEU A 437 -25.43 -2.68 4.32
C LEU A 437 -25.20 -1.77 5.54
N THR A 438 -26.23 -1.55 6.37
CA THR A 438 -26.10 -0.75 7.59
C THR A 438 -25.14 -1.39 8.58
N VAL A 439 -25.23 -2.72 8.76
CA VAL A 439 -24.31 -3.47 9.64
C VAL A 439 -22.88 -3.43 9.08
N GLN A 440 -22.70 -3.72 7.79
CA GLN A 440 -21.39 -3.67 7.16
C GLN A 440 -20.77 -2.26 7.22
N LYS A 441 -21.57 -1.20 7.03
CA LYS A 441 -21.12 0.19 7.09
C LYS A 441 -20.63 0.57 8.49
N SER A 442 -21.38 0.19 9.52
CA SER A 442 -20.98 0.42 10.92
C SER A 442 -19.64 -0.24 11.25
N LEU A 443 -19.46 -1.49 10.81
CA LEU A 443 -18.18 -2.21 10.97
C LEU A 443 -17.05 -1.57 10.15
N ALA A 444 -17.34 -1.16 8.92
CA ALA A 444 -16.36 -0.51 8.04
C ALA A 444 -15.90 0.85 8.60
N ASP A 445 -16.80 1.66 9.17
CA ASP A 445 -16.46 2.93 9.83
C ASP A 445 -15.52 2.71 11.02
N GLY A 446 -15.84 1.74 11.87
CA GLY A 446 -14.99 1.37 12.99
C GLY A 446 -13.61 0.87 12.54
N ASN A 447 -13.55 0.05 11.49
CA ASN A 447 -12.29 -0.46 10.94
C ASN A 447 -11.45 0.64 10.29
N ALA A 448 -12.05 1.50 9.47
CA ALA A 448 -11.39 2.64 8.84
C ALA A 448 -10.80 3.58 9.88
N GLY A 449 -11.57 3.89 10.94
CA GLY A 449 -11.12 4.68 12.07
C GLY A 449 -9.97 4.05 12.85
N LYS A 450 -10.05 2.73 13.11
CA LYS A 450 -8.98 1.98 13.76
C LYS A 450 -7.69 2.02 12.92
N VAL A 451 -7.76 1.75 11.62
CA VAL A 451 -6.58 1.76 10.74
C VAL A 451 -5.98 3.16 10.68
N ALA A 452 -6.80 4.21 10.61
CA ALA A 452 -6.31 5.59 10.67
C ALA A 452 -5.60 5.88 12.01
N ARG A 453 -6.18 5.45 13.14
CA ARG A 453 -5.57 5.58 14.47
C ARG A 453 -4.24 4.85 14.54
N ASP A 454 -4.18 3.61 14.07
CA ASP A 454 -2.96 2.79 14.04
C ASP A 454 -1.86 3.42 13.14
N ARG A 455 -2.23 4.21 12.13
CA ARG A 455 -1.28 4.98 11.30
C ARG A 455 -0.71 6.18 12.07
N VAL A 456 -1.57 6.97 12.69
CA VAL A 456 -1.14 8.13 13.50
C VAL A 456 -0.33 7.68 14.72
N ASP A 457 -0.73 6.63 15.40
CA ASP A 457 0.01 6.07 16.54
C ASP A 457 1.39 5.54 16.12
N ARG A 458 1.49 4.87 14.97
CA ARG A 458 2.80 4.46 14.42
C ARG A 458 3.71 5.64 14.16
N LEU A 459 3.19 6.70 13.56
CA LEU A 459 3.93 7.94 13.34
C LEU A 459 4.41 8.55 14.67
N VAL A 460 3.55 8.63 15.68
CA VAL A 460 3.91 9.11 17.03
C VAL A 460 5.02 8.25 17.63
N LYS A 461 4.91 6.92 17.55
CA LYS A 461 5.92 5.98 18.04
C LYS A 461 7.25 6.14 17.30
N GLU A 462 7.23 6.35 16.00
CA GLU A 462 8.40 6.60 15.16
C GLU A 462 9.09 7.92 15.55
N LEU A 463 8.35 9.03 15.62
CA LEU A 463 8.89 10.33 16.01
C LEU A 463 9.47 10.31 17.44
N ARG A 464 8.81 9.59 18.36
CA ARG A 464 9.35 9.37 19.72
C ARG A 464 10.63 8.54 19.70
N ARG A 465 10.69 7.51 18.85
CA ARG A 465 11.90 6.69 18.68
C ARG A 465 13.06 7.52 18.14
N LEU A 466 12.84 8.25 17.05
CA LEU A 466 13.82 9.15 16.46
C LEU A 466 14.31 10.19 17.48
N ARG A 467 13.42 10.75 18.31
CA ARG A 467 13.82 11.64 19.41
C ARG A 467 14.76 10.96 20.42
N ARG A 468 14.48 9.71 20.80
CA ARG A 468 15.37 8.93 21.69
C ARG A 468 16.72 8.66 21.02
N ASP A 469 16.73 8.32 19.74
CA ASP A 469 17.97 8.10 18.99
C ASP A 469 18.78 9.40 18.86
N GLY A 470 18.13 10.53 18.63
CA GLY A 470 18.73 11.86 18.74
C GLY A 470 19.36 12.11 20.11
N THR A 471 18.68 11.76 21.19
CA THR A 471 19.22 11.91 22.55
C THR A 471 20.47 11.07 22.77
N LYS A 472 20.52 9.84 22.23
CA LYS A 472 21.76 9.03 22.25
C LYS A 472 22.89 9.73 21.51
N ILE A 473 22.62 10.31 20.33
CA ILE A 473 23.63 11.09 19.59
C ILE A 473 24.14 12.26 20.44
N LYS A 474 23.26 13.00 21.13
CA LYS A 474 23.67 14.08 22.05
C LYS A 474 24.61 13.59 23.15
N VAL A 475 24.30 12.44 23.76
CA VAL A 475 25.16 11.83 24.80
C VAL A 475 26.54 11.48 24.23
N GLU A 476 26.59 10.86 23.04
CA GLU A 476 27.86 10.53 22.38
C GLU A 476 28.67 11.77 22.01
N VAL A 477 28.01 12.83 21.53
CA VAL A 477 28.63 14.13 21.26
C VAL A 477 29.24 14.70 22.54
N ILE A 478 28.49 14.72 23.65
CA ILE A 478 28.96 15.23 24.95
C ILE A 478 30.17 14.41 25.44
N ASN A 479 30.09 13.09 25.38
CA ASN A 479 31.19 12.22 25.80
C ASN A 479 32.45 12.48 24.96
N ALA A 480 32.30 12.58 23.64
CA ALA A 480 33.42 12.85 22.74
C ALA A 480 34.03 14.25 22.93
N MET A 481 33.20 15.25 23.27
CA MET A 481 33.67 16.58 23.66
C MET A 481 34.43 16.54 25.00
N ALA A 482 33.91 15.82 26.01
CA ALA A 482 34.55 15.69 27.31
C ALA A 482 35.92 14.98 27.22
N GLU A 483 36.00 13.90 26.42
CA GLU A 483 37.27 13.23 26.12
C GLU A 483 38.27 14.19 25.46
N LYS A 484 37.83 15.03 24.52
CA LYS A 484 38.71 16.03 23.91
C LYS A 484 39.22 17.05 24.91
N VAL A 485 38.37 17.57 25.81
CA VAL A 485 38.79 18.53 26.84
C VAL A 485 39.80 17.88 27.80
N ALA A 486 39.57 16.63 28.21
CA ALA A 486 40.51 15.89 29.05
C ALA A 486 41.86 15.58 28.35
N ASP A 487 41.87 15.42 27.02
CA ASP A 487 43.08 15.15 26.22
C ASP A 487 43.79 16.46 25.78
N GLU A 488 43.06 17.58 25.67
CA GLU A 488 43.59 18.94 25.41
C GLU A 488 44.40 19.48 26.59
N GLU A 489 44.06 19.11 27.83
CA GLU A 489 44.90 19.35 29.01
C GLU A 489 46.26 18.63 28.94
N LEU A 490 46.40 17.58 28.10
CA LEU A 490 47.62 16.78 28.00
C LEU A 490 48.47 17.02 26.74
N ARG A 491 47.98 17.62 25.64
CA ARG A 491 48.77 17.82 24.41
C ARG A 491 48.46 19.10 23.62
N ARG A 492 49.39 20.07 23.67
CA ARG A 492 49.44 21.28 22.81
C ARG A 492 49.82 21.05 21.33
N GLN A 493 49.84 19.82 20.80
CA GLN A 493 50.37 19.55 19.45
C GLN A 493 49.71 18.36 18.74
N ARG A 494 48.37 18.31 18.60
CA ARG A 494 47.74 17.40 17.64
C ARG A 494 47.34 18.13 16.37
N VAL A 495 47.87 17.68 15.24
CA VAL A 495 47.48 18.13 13.90
C VAL A 495 46.12 17.55 13.56
N VAL A 496 45.13 18.41 13.34
CA VAL A 496 43.79 18.01 12.89
C VAL A 496 43.87 17.48 11.47
N ASN A 497 43.10 16.43 11.15
CA ASN A 497 42.97 15.95 9.79
C ASN A 497 41.94 16.80 9.03
N GLU A 498 42.36 17.90 8.42
CA GLU A 498 41.48 18.75 7.60
C GLU A 498 41.18 18.16 6.21
N ARG A 499 41.10 16.83 6.10
CA ARG A 499 40.78 16.19 4.83
C ARG A 499 39.36 16.56 4.42
N GLU A 500 39.26 17.25 3.29
CA GLU A 500 38.00 17.55 2.62
C GLU A 500 37.59 16.33 1.79
N GLU A 501 36.30 15.97 1.82
CA GLU A 501 35.79 14.99 0.85
C GLU A 501 35.84 15.61 -0.55
N PRO A 502 36.48 14.94 -1.53
CA PRO A 502 36.54 15.47 -2.88
C PRO A 502 35.15 15.45 -3.51
N ILE A 503 34.71 16.60 -4.01
CA ILE A 503 33.55 16.68 -4.89
C ILE A 503 34.06 16.48 -6.31
N ILE A 504 33.74 15.34 -6.90
CA ILE A 504 34.08 15.03 -8.29
C ILE A 504 33.01 15.69 -9.17
N ILE A 505 33.45 16.59 -10.05
CA ILE A 505 32.64 17.20 -11.09
C ILE A 505 33.09 16.56 -12.40
N ASP A 506 32.18 15.95 -13.14
CA ASP A 506 32.44 15.46 -14.49
C ASP A 506 32.08 16.52 -15.54
N ASP A 507 32.31 16.21 -16.81
CA ASP A 507 32.11 17.16 -17.92
C ASP A 507 30.62 17.54 -18.14
N GLU A 508 29.68 16.84 -17.50
CA GLU A 508 28.23 17.09 -17.59
C GLU A 508 27.72 18.01 -16.46
N HIS A 509 28.55 18.32 -15.45
CA HIS A 509 28.12 19.09 -14.29
C HIS A 509 28.86 20.43 -14.15
N PHE A 510 28.12 21.47 -13.76
CA PHE A 510 28.68 22.75 -13.31
C PHE A 510 28.44 22.92 -11.81
N MET A 511 29.40 23.52 -11.10
CA MET A 511 29.28 23.79 -9.67
C MET A 511 29.14 25.29 -9.42
N TRP A 512 28.06 25.66 -8.74
CA TRP A 512 27.89 26.98 -8.16
C TRP A 512 27.59 26.87 -6.66
N LYS A 513 27.75 27.98 -5.94
CA LYS A 513 27.46 28.03 -4.51
C LYS A 513 25.96 28.26 -4.33
N PHE A 514 25.36 27.48 -3.44
CA PHE A 514 23.99 27.72 -2.98
C PHE A 514 23.88 29.13 -2.38
N ASN A 515 22.91 29.90 -2.85
CA ASN A 515 22.67 31.30 -2.48
C ASN A 515 21.49 31.49 -1.51
N GLY A 516 20.80 30.39 -1.14
CA GLY A 516 19.59 30.43 -0.31
C GLY A 516 18.29 30.18 -1.09
N GLU A 517 18.34 30.15 -2.42
CA GLU A 517 17.18 29.90 -3.28
C GLU A 517 17.19 28.46 -3.80
N TYR A 518 16.04 27.80 -3.75
CA TYR A 518 15.89 26.44 -4.26
C TYR A 518 15.39 26.47 -5.70
N TRP A 519 16.16 25.91 -6.62
CA TRP A 519 15.78 25.73 -8.02
C TRP A 519 15.39 24.28 -8.29
N LYS A 520 14.32 24.08 -9.07
CA LYS A 520 13.73 22.75 -9.30
C LYS A 520 14.72 21.79 -9.97
N ASP A 521 15.49 22.28 -10.93
CA ASP A 521 16.53 21.55 -11.66
C ASP A 521 17.76 21.22 -10.81
N GLU A 522 17.98 21.92 -9.69
CA GLU A 522 19.06 21.61 -8.74
C GLU A 522 18.71 20.51 -7.74
N LEU A 523 17.42 20.20 -7.57
CA LEU A 523 16.93 19.22 -6.59
C LEU A 523 17.54 17.84 -6.88
N GLY A 524 18.16 17.25 -5.86
CA GLY A 524 18.87 15.97 -5.97
C GLY A 524 20.32 16.10 -6.46
N TYR A 525 20.76 17.25 -6.95
CA TYR A 525 22.12 17.47 -7.45
C TYR A 525 23.06 18.16 -6.46
N TYR A 526 22.53 18.70 -5.35
CA TYR A 526 23.35 19.33 -4.32
C TYR A 526 24.50 18.42 -3.82
N ARG A 527 25.61 19.06 -3.47
CA ARG A 527 26.78 18.45 -2.83
C ARG A 527 27.21 19.32 -1.66
N PHE A 528 27.43 18.72 -0.51
CA PHE A 528 27.82 19.45 0.69
C PHE A 528 29.33 19.36 0.93
N LYS A 529 30.01 20.51 0.90
CA LYS A 529 31.45 20.58 1.21
C LYS A 529 31.67 20.36 2.71
N ILE A 530 32.07 19.14 3.08
CA ILE A 530 32.38 18.76 4.46
C ILE A 530 33.89 18.56 4.66
N ARG A 531 34.40 19.08 5.78
CA ARG A 531 35.80 18.94 6.20
C ARG A 531 35.85 18.20 7.52
N SER A 532 36.70 17.17 7.60
CA SER A 532 36.91 16.47 8.86
C SER A 532 37.61 17.37 9.86
N ARG A 533 37.16 17.31 11.12
CA ARG A 533 37.87 17.86 12.29
C ARG A 533 38.36 16.75 13.22
N CYS A 534 38.42 15.52 12.72
CA CYS A 534 38.90 14.41 13.50
C CYS A 534 40.43 14.50 13.66
N PRO A 535 40.97 14.15 14.83
CA PRO A 535 42.41 14.06 15.01
C PRO A 535 43.00 13.04 14.02
N LYS A 536 44.20 13.34 13.48
CA LYS A 536 44.95 12.33 12.71
C LYS A 536 45.23 11.14 13.62
N LYS A 537 44.93 9.94 13.11
CA LYS A 537 45.27 8.68 13.78
C LYS A 537 46.76 8.42 13.69
#